data_AF-A0A5J5CC77-F1
#
_entry.id   AF-A0A5J5CC77-F1
#
_cell.length_a   1.000
_cell.length_b   1.000
_cell.length_c   1.000
_cell.angle_alpha   90.00
_cell.angle_beta   90.00
_cell.angle_gamma   90.00
#
_symmetry.space_group_name_H-M   'P 1'
#
loop_
_entity.id
_entity.type
_entity.pdbx_description
1 polymer ?
#
loop_
_entity_poly.entity_id
_entity_poly.type
_entity_poly.pdbx_seq_one_letter_code
_entity_poly.pdbx_strand_id
1 'polypeptide(L)'
;MMMIRVLRLRQAGVLLDVDGVLLRGAELIPAARRAFRKLLDPNNNFLFPVVFVTNAGSCQRHHKAQQLSHLLDVQFITLFIIIFIIFFIIFIFIIFIIFIFIIFFIFIIFFIFIIFIFFIFIIFIIFIFFIFIIFIFFIFIIFIFFFIFFIIRRSSPLPTFPQIEAIILFGEPIRWETNLQLLIDVLLTNGSPAGVHAPAAAQLPVLACNLDLMWMAEAPSP
;
A
#
# COMPACT_ATOMS: atom_id res chain seq x y z
N MET A 1 -2.06 -87.93 -9.42
CA MET A 1 -1.00 -86.90 -9.41
C MET A 1 -1.61 -85.69 -10.12
N MET A 2 -1.92 -84.55 -9.52
CA MET A 2 -1.22 -83.70 -8.55
C MET A 2 -2.29 -82.80 -7.89
N MET A 3 -2.39 -82.83 -6.55
CA MET A 3 -3.33 -81.99 -5.80
C MET A 3 -2.64 -80.66 -5.47
N ILE A 4 -2.96 -79.60 -6.23
CA ILE A 4 -2.46 -78.26 -5.99
C ILE A 4 -3.17 -77.71 -4.75
N ARG A 5 -2.48 -77.76 -3.60
CA ARG A 5 -2.90 -77.08 -2.36
C ARG A 5 -2.81 -75.58 -2.61
N VAL A 6 -3.95 -74.93 -2.82
CA VAL A 6 -4.06 -73.47 -2.82
C VAL A 6 -3.69 -72.97 -1.41
N LEU A 7 -2.44 -72.55 -1.22
CA LEU A 7 -2.00 -71.86 -0.01
C LEU A 7 -2.64 -70.47 0.03
N ARG A 8 -3.88 -70.39 0.52
CA ARG A 8 -4.46 -69.11 0.98
C ARG A 8 -3.64 -68.65 2.20
N LEU A 9 -2.65 -67.79 1.99
CA LEU A 9 -2.02 -67.03 3.06
C LEU A 9 -3.04 -66.00 3.58
N ARG A 10 -3.91 -66.42 4.51
CA ARG A 10 -4.64 -65.46 5.35
C ARG A 10 -3.62 -64.88 6.32
N GLN A 11 -3.08 -63.70 6.00
CA GLN A 11 -2.27 -62.91 6.93
C GLN A 11 -3.19 -62.40 8.04
N ALA A 12 -3.27 -63.15 9.14
CA ALA A 12 -3.93 -62.72 10.37
C ALA A 12 -2.86 -62.28 11.36
N GLY A 13 -3.13 -61.20 12.10
CA GLY A 13 -2.32 -60.73 13.22
C GLY A 13 -3.19 -60.56 14.46
N VAL A 14 -2.56 -60.52 15.64
CA VAL A 14 -3.25 -60.40 16.93
C VAL A 14 -2.79 -59.12 17.63
N LEU A 15 -3.75 -58.30 18.05
CA LEU A 15 -3.52 -57.20 18.97
C LEU A 15 -3.97 -57.62 20.37
N LEU A 16 -3.09 -57.55 21.35
CA LEU A 16 -3.38 -57.95 22.73
C LEU A 16 -3.28 -56.74 23.66
N ASP A 17 -4.38 -56.41 24.34
CA ASP A 17 -4.29 -55.55 25.52
C ASP A 17 -3.48 -56.26 26.61
N VAL A 18 -2.76 -55.50 27.44
CA VAL A 18 -1.89 -56.06 28.49
C VAL A 18 -2.63 -56.04 29.82
N ASP A 19 -3.09 -54.88 30.28
CA ASP A 19 -3.62 -54.72 31.63
C ASP A 19 -5.10 -55.12 31.65
N GLY A 20 -5.46 -56.12 32.46
CA GLY A 20 -6.81 -56.71 32.50
C GLY A 20 -7.00 -57.92 31.57
N VAL A 21 -6.11 -58.13 30.59
CA VAL A 21 -6.15 -59.27 29.67
C VAL A 21 -5.00 -60.25 29.92
N LEU A 22 -3.75 -59.78 29.90
CA LEU A 22 -2.57 -60.60 30.20
C LEU A 22 -2.18 -60.49 31.67
N LEU A 23 -2.17 -59.27 32.20
CA LEU A 23 -1.75 -58.95 33.56
C LEU A 23 -2.93 -58.49 34.41
N ARG A 24 -2.87 -58.76 35.72
CA ARG A 24 -3.68 -58.10 36.74
C ARG A 24 -2.72 -57.51 37.78
N GLY A 25 -2.51 -56.19 37.73
CA GLY A 25 -1.43 -55.55 38.48
C GLY A 25 -0.05 -55.94 37.90
N ALA A 26 0.84 -56.49 38.74
CA ALA A 26 2.17 -56.96 38.31
C ALA A 26 2.20 -58.46 37.97
N GLU A 27 1.11 -59.20 38.21
CA GLU A 27 1.07 -60.65 38.04
C GLU A 27 0.37 -61.07 36.73
N LEU A 28 0.82 -62.19 36.17
CA LEU A 28 0.26 -62.78 34.97
C LEU A 28 -0.99 -63.62 35.29
N ILE A 29 -2.07 -63.39 34.56
CA ILE A 29 -3.31 -64.15 34.70
C ILE A 29 -3.07 -65.60 34.20
N PRO A 30 -3.31 -66.65 35.03
CA PRO A 30 -2.97 -68.03 34.66
C PRO A 30 -3.68 -68.52 33.39
N ALA A 31 -4.94 -68.13 33.17
CA ALA A 31 -5.69 -68.45 31.97
C ALA A 31 -5.09 -67.77 30.72
N ALA A 32 -4.63 -66.53 30.87
CA ALA A 32 -3.99 -65.79 29.79
C ALA A 32 -2.66 -66.43 29.38
N ARG A 33 -1.85 -66.92 30.33
CA ARG A 33 -0.62 -67.69 30.04
C ARG A 33 -0.90 -68.89 29.13
N ARG A 34 -1.93 -69.68 29.45
CA ARG A 34 -2.30 -70.86 28.68
C ARG A 34 -2.81 -70.50 27.28
N ALA A 35 -3.60 -69.44 27.17
CA ALA A 35 -4.09 -68.97 25.88
C ALA A 35 -2.95 -68.41 25.01
N PHE A 36 -2.06 -67.60 25.60
CA PHE A 36 -0.90 -67.02 24.92
C PHE A 36 0.05 -68.08 24.36
N ARG A 37 0.31 -69.18 25.09
CA ARG A 37 1.12 -70.30 24.58
C ARG A 37 0.57 -70.95 23.31
N LYS A 38 -0.74 -70.84 23.03
CA LYS A 38 -1.33 -71.34 21.78
C LYS A 38 -0.97 -70.48 20.56
N LEU A 39 -0.45 -69.27 20.78
CA LEU A 39 0.05 -68.38 19.73
C LEU A 39 1.53 -68.66 19.41
N LEU A 40 2.17 -69.59 20.11
CA LEU A 40 3.58 -69.92 19.96
C LEU A 40 3.75 -71.34 19.37
N ASP A 41 4.82 -71.53 18.63
CA ASP A 41 5.32 -72.84 18.25
C ASP A 41 6.11 -73.49 19.42
N PRO A 42 6.58 -74.75 19.28
CA PRO A 42 7.41 -75.41 20.29
C PRO A 42 8.77 -74.72 20.57
N ASN A 43 9.21 -73.81 19.70
CA ASN A 43 10.45 -73.06 19.83
C ASN A 43 10.22 -71.63 20.38
N ASN A 44 9.02 -71.32 20.89
CA ASN A 44 8.59 -70.01 21.37
C ASN A 44 8.56 -68.91 20.30
N ASN A 45 8.47 -69.27 19.01
CA ASN A 45 8.23 -68.30 17.95
C ASN A 45 6.73 -68.08 17.76
N PHE A 46 6.35 -66.85 17.44
CA PHE A 46 4.95 -66.52 17.17
C PHE A 46 4.45 -67.14 15.86
N LEU A 47 3.28 -67.79 15.94
CA LEU A 47 2.57 -68.34 14.78
C LEU A 47 1.89 -67.26 13.94
N PHE A 48 1.62 -66.08 14.53
CA PHE A 48 1.02 -64.92 13.89
C PHE A 48 1.74 -63.65 14.35
N PRO A 49 1.80 -62.57 13.56
CA PRO A 49 2.26 -61.27 14.07
C PRO A 49 1.44 -60.84 15.29
N VAL A 50 2.10 -60.60 16.43
CA VAL A 50 1.46 -60.15 17.67
C VAL A 50 1.99 -58.78 18.06
N VAL A 51 1.08 -57.85 18.38
CA VAL A 51 1.42 -56.54 18.96
C VAL A 51 0.68 -56.41 20.28
N PHE A 52 1.39 -55.97 21.31
CA PHE A 52 0.85 -55.69 22.62
C PHE A 52 0.51 -54.20 22.72
N VAL A 53 -0.66 -53.89 23.26
CA VAL A 53 -1.12 -52.52 23.49
C VAL A 53 -1.41 -52.35 24.97
N THR A 54 -1.03 -51.22 25.55
CA THR A 54 -1.28 -50.93 26.96
C THR A 54 -1.54 -49.45 27.16
N ASN A 55 -2.44 -49.15 28.10
CA ASN A 55 -2.68 -47.78 28.57
C ASN A 55 -1.78 -47.39 29.75
N ALA A 56 -0.87 -48.27 30.20
CA ALA A 56 0.04 -48.01 31.30
C ALA A 56 1.09 -46.95 30.91
N GLY A 57 0.79 -45.69 31.18
CA GLY A 57 1.66 -44.54 30.88
C GLY A 57 2.84 -44.34 31.84
N SER A 58 2.91 -45.09 32.95
CA SER A 58 3.91 -44.90 34.01
C SER A 58 5.25 -45.59 33.76
N CYS A 59 5.41 -46.34 32.67
CA CYS A 59 6.63 -47.10 32.38
C CYS A 59 7.08 -46.94 30.91
N GLN A 60 8.39 -46.96 30.68
CA GLN A 60 8.95 -46.94 29.33
C GLN A 60 8.63 -48.25 28.59
N ARG A 61 8.46 -48.17 27.26
CA ARG A 61 8.22 -49.34 26.39
C ARG A 61 9.23 -50.45 26.62
N HIS A 62 10.52 -50.11 26.77
CA HIS A 62 11.60 -51.08 27.01
C HIS A 62 11.39 -51.86 28.31
N HIS A 63 11.08 -51.17 29.42
CA HIS A 63 10.86 -51.82 30.71
C HIS A 63 9.61 -52.71 30.71
N LYS A 64 8.50 -52.27 30.10
CA LYS A 64 7.29 -53.11 29.98
C LYS A 64 7.54 -54.32 29.08
N ALA A 65 8.36 -54.19 28.02
CA ALA A 65 8.77 -55.32 27.17
C ALA A 65 9.56 -56.36 27.95
N GLN A 66 10.52 -55.92 28.74
CA GLN A 66 11.32 -56.80 29.60
C GLN A 66 10.46 -57.48 30.66
N GLN A 67 9.58 -56.74 31.33
CA GLN A 67 8.66 -57.29 32.33
C GLN A 67 7.76 -58.37 31.73
N LEU A 68 7.13 -58.07 30.59
CA LEU A 68 6.22 -59.01 29.94
C LEU A 68 6.99 -60.24 29.41
N SER A 69 8.20 -60.02 28.89
CA SER A 69 9.09 -61.07 28.39
C SER A 69 9.45 -62.08 29.49
N HIS A 70 9.81 -61.57 30.67
CA HIS A 70 10.11 -62.41 31.83
C HIS A 70 8.87 -63.16 32.34
N LEU A 71 7.69 -62.53 32.35
CA LEU A 71 6.47 -63.15 32.84
C LEU A 71 5.90 -64.22 31.89
N LEU A 72 6.02 -64.01 30.57
CA LEU A 72 5.51 -64.90 29.53
C LEU A 72 6.53 -65.95 29.07
N ASP A 73 7.79 -65.83 29.47
CA ASP A 73 8.89 -66.73 29.11
C ASP A 73 9.18 -66.72 27.59
N VAL A 74 9.09 -65.54 26.97
CA VAL A 74 9.32 -65.31 25.53
C VAL A 74 10.09 -64.01 25.36
N GLN A 75 11.08 -63.96 24.46
CA GLN A 75 11.82 -62.72 24.18
C GLN A 75 11.01 -61.78 23.29
N PHE A 76 10.76 -60.56 23.77
CA PHE A 76 10.08 -59.52 23.00
C PHE A 76 11.05 -58.41 22.60
N ILE A 77 10.97 -57.97 21.34
CA ILE A 77 11.54 -56.69 20.90
C ILE A 77 10.63 -55.56 21.39
N THR A 78 11.23 -54.46 21.86
CA THR A 78 10.47 -53.31 22.37
C THR A 78 9.47 -52.71 21.38
N LEU A 79 9.72 -52.89 20.08
CA LEU A 79 8.82 -52.46 19.00
C LEU A 79 7.44 -53.13 19.06
N PHE A 80 7.32 -54.29 19.73
CA PHE A 80 6.04 -55.01 19.86
C PHE A 80 5.08 -54.41 20.91
N ILE A 81 5.49 -53.40 21.69
CA ILE A 81 4.62 -52.75 22.68
C ILE A 81 4.29 -51.31 22.27
N ILE A 82 3.00 -51.04 22.11
CA ILE A 82 2.45 -49.72 21.86
C ILE A 82 1.78 -49.22 23.15
N ILE A 83 2.23 -48.06 23.65
CA ILE A 83 1.57 -47.37 24.77
C ILE A 83 0.62 -46.34 24.18
N PHE A 84 -0.66 -46.36 24.57
CA PHE A 84 -1.68 -45.44 24.05
C PHE A 84 -1.31 -43.96 24.23
N ILE A 85 -0.56 -43.63 25.29
CA ILE A 85 -0.07 -42.28 25.54
C ILE A 85 0.80 -41.74 24.39
N ILE A 86 1.51 -42.60 23.66
CA ILE A 86 2.32 -42.21 22.50
C ILE A 86 1.42 -41.79 21.35
N PHE A 87 0.35 -42.55 21.09
CA PHE A 87 -0.62 -42.18 20.07
C PHE A 87 -1.29 -40.85 20.41
N PHE A 88 -1.63 -40.66 21.69
CA PHE A 88 -2.19 -39.40 22.18
C PHE A 88 -1.22 -38.22 22.05
N ILE A 89 0.07 -38.39 22.38
CA ILE A 89 1.10 -37.36 22.19
C ILE A 89 1.26 -37.02 20.70
N ILE A 90 1.34 -38.02 19.83
CA ILE A 90 1.44 -37.81 18.38
C ILE A 90 0.21 -37.06 17.88
N PHE A 91 -0.98 -37.44 18.35
CA PHE A 91 -2.23 -36.78 18.00
C PHE A 91 -2.25 -35.30 18.44
N ILE A 92 -1.87 -35.02 19.69
CA ILE A 92 -1.73 -33.63 20.19
C ILE A 92 -0.70 -32.86 19.36
N PHE A 93 0.44 -33.47 19.05
CA PHE A 93 1.49 -32.84 18.26
C PHE A 93 1.01 -32.50 16.84
N ILE A 94 0.25 -33.39 16.21
CA ILE A 94 -0.39 -33.14 14.91
C ILE A 94 -1.38 -31.98 15.02
N ILE A 95 -2.24 -31.97 16.04
CA ILE A 95 -3.18 -30.85 16.28
C ILE A 95 -2.42 -29.55 16.47
N PHE A 96 -1.34 -29.55 17.23
CA PHE A 96 -0.52 -28.37 17.49
C PHE A 96 0.12 -27.83 16.20
N ILE A 97 0.65 -28.71 15.34
CA ILE A 97 1.16 -28.32 14.03
C ILE A 97 0.05 -27.71 13.16
N ILE A 98 -1.12 -28.35 13.11
CA ILE A 98 -2.27 -27.84 12.36
C ILE A 98 -2.67 -26.46 12.88
N PHE A 99 -2.71 -26.28 14.20
CA PHE A 99 -3.02 -25.01 14.83
C PHE A 99 -2.01 -23.90 14.46
N ILE A 100 -0.71 -24.20 14.50
CA ILE A 100 0.33 -23.27 14.04
C ILE A 100 0.10 -22.89 12.58
N PHE A 101 -0.19 -23.87 11.71
CA PHE A 101 -0.42 -23.61 10.30
C PHE A 101 -1.65 -22.72 10.06
N ILE A 102 -2.73 -22.95 10.82
CA ILE A 102 -3.93 -22.10 10.80
C ILE A 102 -3.58 -20.66 11.21
N ILE A 103 -2.86 -20.47 12.32
CA ILE A 103 -2.44 -19.13 12.76
C ILE A 103 -1.60 -18.45 11.69
N PHE A 104 -0.63 -19.16 11.11
CA PHE A 104 0.24 -18.64 10.07
C PHE A 104 -0.57 -18.21 8.83
N PHE A 105 -1.54 -19.03 8.42
CA PHE A 105 -2.43 -18.71 7.30
C PHE A 105 -3.31 -17.48 7.58
N ILE A 106 -3.86 -17.38 8.79
CA ILE A 106 -4.61 -16.19 9.24
C ILE A 106 -3.72 -14.95 9.19
N PHE A 107 -2.48 -15.05 9.65
CA PHE A 107 -1.52 -13.94 9.59
C PHE A 107 -1.22 -13.51 8.15
N ILE A 108 -1.06 -14.46 7.23
CA ILE A 108 -0.89 -14.16 5.80
C ILE A 108 -2.10 -13.40 5.25
N ILE A 109 -3.32 -13.88 5.53
CA ILE A 109 -4.54 -13.21 5.07
C ILE A 109 -4.61 -11.78 5.61
N PHE A 110 -4.34 -11.61 6.90
CA PHE A 110 -4.34 -10.30 7.54
C PHE A 110 -3.30 -9.36 6.92
N PHE A 111 -2.09 -9.87 6.65
CA PHE A 111 -1.03 -9.10 6.00
C PHE A 111 -1.41 -8.67 4.57
N ILE A 112 -1.99 -9.57 3.78
CA ILE A 112 -2.51 -9.25 2.44
C ILE A 112 -3.60 -8.19 2.52
N PHE A 113 -4.50 -8.29 3.50
CA PHE A 113 -5.55 -7.31 3.72
C PHE A 113 -5.01 -5.91 4.06
N ILE A 114 -3.95 -5.83 4.89
CA ILE A 114 -3.26 -4.57 5.18
C ILE A 114 -2.66 -3.97 3.90
N ILE A 115 -1.97 -4.78 3.08
CA ILE A 115 -1.39 -4.31 1.81
C ILE A 115 -2.48 -3.76 0.90
N PHE A 116 -3.63 -4.44 0.82
CA PHE A 116 -4.77 -3.99 0.02
C PHE A 116 -5.32 -2.65 0.49
N ILE A 117 -5.50 -2.45 1.80
CA ILE A 117 -5.91 -1.16 2.37
C ILE A 117 -4.91 -0.06 2.03
N PHE A 118 -3.60 -0.35 2.18
CA PHE A 118 -2.54 0.61 1.87
C PHE A 118 -2.57 1.02 0.39
N PHE A 119 -2.82 0.08 -0.51
CA PHE A 119 -2.97 0.36 -1.94
C PHE A 119 -4.18 1.26 -2.24
N ILE A 120 -5.34 0.98 -1.62
CA ILE A 120 -6.52 1.85 -1.72
C ILE A 120 -6.21 3.27 -1.21
N PHE A 121 -5.50 3.37 -0.10
CA PHE A 121 -5.11 4.66 0.47
C PHE A 121 -4.21 5.47 -0.47
N ILE A 122 -3.24 4.81 -1.13
CA ILE A 122 -2.41 5.45 -2.16
C ILE A 122 -3.27 5.96 -3.32
N ILE A 123 -4.20 5.15 -3.83
CA ILE A 123 -5.10 5.56 -4.92
C ILE A 123 -5.92 6.79 -4.49
N PHE A 124 -6.43 6.80 -3.27
CA PHE A 124 -7.18 7.92 -2.72
C PHE A 124 -6.34 9.21 -2.65
N ILE A 125 -5.08 9.12 -2.21
CA ILE A 125 -4.16 10.27 -2.22
C ILE A 125 -3.94 10.80 -3.65
N ILE A 126 -3.69 9.90 -4.60
CA ILE A 126 -3.49 10.27 -6.01
C ILE A 126 -4.74 10.97 -6.56
N PHE A 127 -5.94 10.47 -6.23
CA PHE A 127 -7.20 11.08 -6.62
C PHE A 127 -7.37 12.48 -6.05
N ILE A 128 -7.08 12.69 -4.76
CA ILE A 128 -7.10 14.04 -4.15
C ILE A 128 -6.11 14.97 -4.84
N PHE A 129 -4.89 14.49 -5.10
CA PHE A 129 -3.87 15.27 -5.78
C PHE A 129 -4.31 15.69 -7.19
N PHE A 130 -4.96 14.79 -7.92
CA PHE A 130 -5.52 15.09 -9.23
C PHE A 130 -6.62 16.16 -9.16
N ILE A 131 -7.54 16.06 -8.18
CA ILE A 131 -8.55 17.11 -7.94
C ILE A 131 -7.88 18.45 -7.65
N PHE A 132 -6.84 18.46 -6.83
CA PHE A 132 -6.09 19.67 -6.49
C PHE A 132 -5.44 20.31 -7.72
N ILE A 133 -4.86 19.51 -8.63
CA ILE A 133 -4.34 19.99 -9.91
C ILE A 133 -5.45 20.63 -10.75
N ILE A 134 -6.61 19.98 -10.87
CA ILE A 134 -7.76 20.54 -11.60
C ILE A 134 -8.20 21.87 -11.00
N PHE A 135 -8.24 21.96 -9.67
CA PHE A 135 -8.59 23.18 -8.96
C PHE A 135 -7.60 24.32 -9.24
N ILE A 136 -6.30 24.05 -9.18
CA ILE A 136 -5.26 25.02 -9.56
C ILE A 136 -5.45 25.48 -11.00
N PHE A 137 -5.67 24.54 -11.92
CA PHE A 137 -5.88 24.86 -13.33
C PHE A 137 -7.13 25.73 -13.54
N PHE A 138 -8.20 25.46 -12.81
CA PHE A 138 -9.41 26.28 -12.84
C PHE A 138 -9.16 27.70 -12.32
N ILE A 139 -8.44 27.86 -11.20
CA ILE A 139 -8.01 29.18 -10.70
C ILE A 139 -7.18 29.91 -11.75
N PHE A 140 -6.26 29.22 -12.40
CA PHE A 140 -5.42 29.79 -13.45
C PHE A 140 -6.25 30.29 -14.65
N ILE A 141 -7.26 29.52 -15.08
CA ILE A 141 -8.22 29.97 -16.10
C ILE A 141 -8.97 31.22 -15.66
N ILE A 142 -9.48 31.26 -14.42
CA ILE A 142 -10.16 32.44 -13.88
C ILE A 142 -9.23 33.65 -13.91
N PHE A 143 -7.98 33.48 -13.49
CA PHE A 143 -6.98 34.54 -13.53
C PHE A 143 -6.76 35.06 -14.96
N ILE A 144 -6.60 34.17 -15.93
CA ILE A 144 -6.48 34.54 -17.35
C ILE A 144 -7.73 35.32 -17.81
N PHE A 145 -8.92 34.85 -17.46
CA PHE A 145 -10.16 35.53 -17.82
C PHE A 145 -10.21 36.96 -17.28
N PHE A 146 -9.89 37.16 -15.99
CA PHE A 146 -9.83 38.50 -15.39
C PHE A 146 -8.73 39.37 -15.99
N PHE A 147 -7.57 38.78 -16.32
CA PHE A 147 -6.50 39.49 -16.99
C PHE A 147 -6.93 39.99 -18.38
N ILE A 148 -7.56 39.14 -19.18
CA ILE A 148 -8.12 39.51 -20.49
C ILE A 148 -9.20 40.57 -20.33
N PHE A 149 -10.13 40.40 -19.39
CA PHE A 149 -11.18 41.38 -19.11
C PHE A 149 -10.60 42.75 -18.73
N PHE A 150 -9.55 42.76 -17.91
CA PHE A 150 -8.84 43.99 -17.54
C PHE A 150 -8.21 44.67 -18.75
N ILE A 151 -7.57 43.93 -19.65
CA ILE A 151 -7.02 44.47 -20.91
C ILE A 151 -8.13 45.08 -21.76
N ILE A 152 -9.24 44.37 -21.94
CA ILE A 152 -10.39 44.86 -22.73
C ILE A 152 -10.96 46.13 -22.11
N ARG A 153 -11.14 46.18 -20.78
CA ARG A 153 -11.63 47.37 -20.07
C ARG A 153 -10.71 48.58 -20.21
N ARG A 154 -9.40 48.37 -20.39
CA ARG A 154 -8.43 49.44 -20.66
C ARG A 154 -8.54 50.01 -22.07
N SER A 155 -9.20 49.28 -22.98
CA SER A 155 -9.36 49.61 -24.39
C SER A 155 -10.62 50.43 -24.65
N SER A 156 -11.12 51.18 -23.66
CA SER A 156 -12.11 52.23 -23.92
C SER A 156 -11.58 53.12 -25.05
N PRO A 157 -12.39 53.46 -26.07
CA PRO A 157 -11.97 54.46 -27.03
C PRO A 157 -11.57 55.70 -26.24
N LEU A 158 -10.36 56.20 -26.49
CA LEU A 158 -9.87 57.42 -25.87
C LEU A 158 -10.99 58.47 -26.00
N PRO A 159 -11.36 59.18 -24.92
CA PRO A 159 -12.35 60.24 -25.03
C PRO A 159 -11.89 61.16 -26.17
N THR A 160 -12.76 61.36 -27.15
CA THR A 160 -12.45 62.18 -28.33
C THR A 160 -12.11 63.56 -27.80
N PHE A 161 -10.83 63.92 -27.84
CA PHE A 161 -10.41 65.24 -27.35
C PHE A 161 -11.10 66.29 -28.20
N PRO A 162 -11.75 67.30 -27.57
CA PRO A 162 -12.29 68.41 -28.32
C PRO A 162 -11.17 69.10 -29.09
N GLN A 163 -11.52 69.70 -30.23
CA GLN A 163 -10.55 70.45 -31.00
C GLN A 163 -10.02 71.62 -30.16
N ILE A 164 -8.70 71.70 -30.03
CA ILE A 164 -8.01 72.81 -29.39
C ILE A 164 -8.11 73.99 -30.35
N GLU A 165 -8.66 75.11 -29.88
CA GLU A 165 -8.87 76.32 -30.69
C GLU A 165 -7.75 77.35 -30.53
N ALA A 166 -6.95 77.26 -29.47
CA ALA A 166 -5.80 78.12 -29.22
C ALA A 166 -4.79 77.46 -28.26
N ILE A 167 -3.53 77.87 -28.35
CA ILE A 167 -2.46 77.47 -27.42
C ILE A 167 -2.03 78.71 -26.62
N ILE A 168 -2.05 78.63 -25.29
CA ILE A 168 -1.58 79.71 -24.40
C ILE A 168 -0.40 79.19 -23.57
N LEU A 169 0.76 79.81 -23.72
CA LEU A 169 1.98 79.51 -22.96
C LEU A 169 2.10 80.51 -21.80
N PHE A 170 1.62 80.11 -20.62
CA PHE A 170 1.66 80.95 -19.41
C PHE A 170 3.06 81.14 -18.81
N GLY A 171 4.00 80.24 -19.08
CA GLY A 171 5.36 80.30 -18.56
C GLY A 171 6.23 79.17 -19.10
N GLU A 172 7.50 79.16 -18.68
CA GLU A 172 8.48 78.19 -19.16
C GLU A 172 8.23 76.78 -18.57
N PRO A 173 8.17 75.74 -19.40
CA PRO A 173 8.01 74.39 -18.92
C PRO A 173 9.31 73.79 -18.36
N ILE A 174 9.20 72.98 -17.31
CA ILE A 174 10.35 72.24 -16.74
C ILE A 174 10.87 71.17 -17.72
N ARG A 175 10.03 70.65 -18.61
CA ARG A 175 10.35 69.57 -19.55
C ARG A 175 10.07 69.97 -21.00
N TRP A 176 10.95 70.80 -21.56
CA TRP A 176 10.82 71.36 -22.91
C TRP A 176 10.61 70.32 -24.00
N GLU A 177 11.34 69.19 -23.96
CA GLU A 177 11.21 68.12 -24.97
C GLU A 177 9.76 67.65 -25.17
N THR A 178 9.07 67.29 -24.07
CA THR A 178 7.70 66.77 -24.13
C THR A 178 6.71 67.85 -24.52
N ASN A 179 6.88 69.07 -24.00
CA ASN A 179 5.92 70.14 -24.24
C ASN A 179 6.07 70.73 -25.65
N LEU A 180 7.29 70.79 -26.16
CA LEU A 180 7.56 71.17 -27.55
C LEU A 180 6.99 70.13 -28.51
N GLN A 181 7.18 68.83 -28.24
CA GLN A 181 6.59 67.77 -29.04
C GLN A 181 5.06 67.87 -29.09
N LEU A 182 4.40 68.02 -27.93
CA LEU A 182 2.94 68.19 -27.85
C LEU A 182 2.47 69.45 -28.59
N LEU A 183 3.19 70.57 -28.47
CA LEU A 183 2.87 71.80 -29.16
C LEU A 183 2.96 71.64 -30.67
N ILE A 184 4.03 71.02 -31.16
CA ILE A 184 4.22 70.72 -32.60
C ILE A 184 3.10 69.80 -33.09
N ASP A 185 2.79 68.71 -32.36
CA ASP A 185 1.76 67.76 -32.75
C ASP A 185 0.39 68.43 -32.86
N VAL A 186 0.03 69.29 -31.89
CA VAL A 186 -1.23 70.04 -31.92
C VAL A 186 -1.26 71.06 -33.07
N LEU A 187 -0.15 71.73 -33.36
CA LEU A 187 -0.06 72.67 -34.49
C LEU A 187 -0.21 71.94 -35.84
N LEU A 188 0.48 70.82 -36.02
CA LEU A 188 0.46 70.03 -37.26
C LEU A 188 -0.87 69.29 -37.49
N THR A 189 -1.69 69.16 -36.45
CA THR A 189 -3.02 68.53 -36.50
C THR A 189 -4.15 69.55 -36.43
N ASN A 190 -3.83 70.86 -36.51
CA ASN A 190 -4.78 71.95 -36.42
C ASN A 190 -5.72 71.85 -35.20
N GLY A 191 -5.13 71.53 -34.05
CA GLY A 191 -5.87 71.41 -32.80
C GLY A 191 -6.46 70.03 -32.52
N SER A 192 -6.13 68.97 -33.28
CA SER A 192 -6.66 67.62 -33.06
C SER A 192 -5.61 66.67 -32.46
N PRO A 193 -5.62 66.40 -31.13
CA PRO A 193 -4.62 65.55 -30.49
C PRO A 193 -4.59 64.09 -30.98
N ALA A 194 -5.68 63.62 -31.58
CA ALA A 194 -5.79 62.29 -32.19
C ALA A 194 -5.76 62.33 -33.72
N GLY A 195 -5.59 63.52 -34.31
CA GLY A 195 -5.57 63.73 -35.74
C GLY A 195 -4.26 63.26 -36.37
N VAL A 196 -4.32 62.93 -37.65
CA VAL A 196 -3.12 62.72 -38.48
C VAL A 196 -2.64 64.09 -38.95
N HIS A 197 -1.32 64.27 -39.07
CA HIS A 197 -0.74 65.51 -39.59
C HIS A 197 -1.40 65.91 -40.92
N ALA A 198 -2.01 67.09 -40.91
CA ALA A 198 -2.72 67.65 -42.05
C ALA A 198 -2.36 69.13 -42.14
N PRO A 199 -1.67 69.57 -43.21
CA PRO A 199 -1.35 70.98 -43.37
C PRO A 199 -2.65 71.78 -43.53
N ALA A 200 -3.00 72.56 -42.51
CA ALA A 200 -4.16 73.44 -42.52
C ALA A 200 -3.82 74.78 -43.18
N ALA A 201 -4.80 75.36 -43.89
CA ALA A 201 -4.64 76.67 -44.54
C ALA A 201 -4.57 77.84 -43.53
N ALA A 202 -5.05 77.65 -42.31
CA ALA A 202 -5.00 78.63 -41.23
C ALA A 202 -4.24 78.03 -40.04
N GLN A 203 -3.30 78.78 -39.49
CA GLN A 203 -2.51 78.35 -38.33
C GLN A 203 -3.30 78.58 -37.03
N LEU A 204 -3.27 77.59 -36.14
CA LEU A 204 -3.86 77.68 -34.81
C LEU A 204 -3.20 78.84 -34.02
N PRO A 205 -3.98 79.74 -33.38
CA PRO A 205 -3.41 80.88 -32.66
C PRO A 205 -2.60 80.41 -31.45
N VAL A 206 -1.37 80.93 -31.33
CA VAL A 206 -0.46 80.68 -30.21
C VAL A 206 -0.17 82.01 -29.50
N LEU A 207 -0.48 82.08 -28.21
CA LEU A 207 -0.17 83.22 -27.35
C LEU A 207 0.91 82.81 -26.34
N ALA A 208 2.07 83.45 -26.39
CA ALA A 208 3.08 83.32 -25.36
C ALA A 208 2.99 84.52 -24.40
N CYS A 209 2.84 84.25 -23.11
CA CYS A 209 2.74 85.28 -22.09
C CYS A 209 4.11 85.91 -21.74
N ASN A 210 5.20 85.26 -22.14
CA ASN A 210 6.55 85.79 -22.02
C ASN A 210 7.32 85.60 -23.34
N LEU A 211 8.03 86.64 -23.78
CA LEU A 211 8.85 86.66 -25.01
C LEU A 211 10.31 87.03 -24.71
N ASP A 212 10.69 87.08 -23.44
CA ASP A 212 12.04 87.42 -23.02
C ASP A 212 13.03 86.36 -23.54
N LEU A 213 13.97 86.80 -24.38
CA LEU A 213 15.05 85.92 -24.87
C LEU A 213 16.09 85.63 -23.77
N MET A 214 16.27 86.57 -22.84
CA MET A 214 17.16 86.45 -21.70
C MET A 214 16.46 87.02 -20.47
N TRP A 215 16.64 86.37 -19.32
CA TRP A 215 16.13 86.84 -18.05
C TRP A 215 17.23 86.82 -16.98
N MET A 216 17.10 87.68 -15.98
CA MET A 216 18.08 87.79 -14.89
C MET A 216 17.88 86.64 -13.89
N ALA A 217 18.77 85.65 -13.93
CA ALA A 217 18.84 84.56 -12.96
C ALA A 217 20.00 84.78 -11.96
N GLU A 218 20.16 83.88 -10.99
CA GLU A 218 21.31 83.91 -10.05
C GLU A 218 22.66 83.63 -10.73
N ALA A 219 22.64 83.08 -11.95
CA ALA A 219 23.83 82.89 -12.76
C ALA A 219 24.29 84.22 -13.40
N PRO A 220 25.61 84.46 -13.51
CA PRO A 220 26.11 85.65 -14.21
C PRO A 220 25.62 85.67 -15.66
N SER A 221 25.26 86.85 -16.16
CA SER A 221 24.80 87.02 -17.55
C SER A 221 25.86 86.52 -18.54
N PRO A 222 25.45 85.78 -19.59
CA PRO A 222 26.36 85.21 -20.59
C PRO A 222 27.16 86.27 -21.37
#